data_AF-A0A7Z9FIS0-F1
#
_entry.id   AF-A0A7Z9FIS0-F1
#
_cell.length_a   1.000
_cell.length_b   1.000
_cell.length_c   1.000
_cell.angle_alpha   90.00
_cell.angle_beta   90.00
_cell.angle_gamma   90.00
#
_symmetry.space_group_name_H-M   'P 1'
#
loop_
_entity.id
_entity.type
_entity.pdbx_description
1 polymer ?
#
loop_
_entity_poly.entity_id
_entity_poly.type
_entity_poly.pdbx_seq_one_letter_code
_entity_poly.pdbx_strand_id
1 'polypeptide(L)'
;MVTASPEILENIANSILQEIGKNTVFVFSEAQSLFLFWKGKLEKYASPEDLRKKLEQLDRQYRDVESLWKKMGDNAPENIKVIPDILDGKSTYALEMLDENGDPLQVYMTEEGVLLRLSNGKLLDKPLTPQEATQKISEF
;
A
#
# COMPACT_ATOMS: atom_id res chain seq x y z
N MET A 1 25.09 17.28 14.06
CA MET A 1 24.45 16.55 12.94
C MET A 1 24.67 17.37 11.69
N VAL A 2 25.24 16.78 10.64
CA VAL A 2 25.38 17.45 9.34
C VAL A 2 24.10 17.17 8.57
N THR A 3 23.29 18.20 8.29
CA THR A 3 22.08 18.07 7.47
C THR A 3 22.40 18.50 6.03
N ALA A 4 21.88 17.75 5.05
CA ALA A 4 22.07 18.06 3.63
C ALA A 4 21.32 19.35 3.24
N SER A 5 21.80 20.04 2.20
CA SER A 5 21.16 21.27 1.71
C SER A 5 19.78 20.96 1.08
N PRO A 6 18.85 21.94 1.06
CA PRO A 6 17.51 21.76 0.48
C PRO A 6 17.53 21.24 -0.97
N GLU A 7 18.46 21.75 -1.79
CA GLU A 7 18.63 21.37 -3.20
C GLU A 7 19.03 19.89 -3.37
N ILE A 8 19.85 19.37 -2.45
CA ILE A 8 20.24 17.95 -2.43
C ILE A 8 19.03 17.09 -2.03
N LEU A 9 18.25 17.53 -1.03
CA LEU A 9 17.06 16.80 -0.59
C LEU A 9 15.97 16.76 -1.67
N GLU A 10 15.82 17.83 -2.44
CA GLU A 10 14.85 17.90 -3.55
C GLU A 10 15.25 16.96 -4.70
N ASN A 11 16.53 16.93 -5.06
CA ASN A 11 17.03 15.98 -6.05
C ASN A 11 16.86 14.52 -5.60
N ILE A 12 17.07 14.24 -4.31
CA ILE A 12 16.82 12.92 -3.72
C ILE A 12 15.33 12.58 -3.79
N ALA A 13 14.44 13.49 -3.41
CA ALA A 13 12.99 13.30 -3.46
C ALA A 13 12.52 13.00 -4.90
N ASN A 14 13.00 13.77 -5.88
CA ASN A 14 12.65 13.60 -7.28
C ASN A 14 13.18 12.27 -7.86
N SER A 15 14.41 11.86 -7.50
CA SER A 15 14.96 10.57 -7.90
C SER A 15 14.13 9.41 -7.32
N ILE A 16 13.72 9.53 -6.06
CA ILE A 16 12.88 8.53 -5.38
C ILE A 16 11.50 8.44 -6.04
N LEU A 17 10.89 9.56 -6.41
CA LEU A 17 9.61 9.59 -7.10
C LEU A 17 9.64 8.91 -8.47
N GLN A 18 10.78 8.97 -9.18
CA GLN A 18 10.93 8.29 -10.47
C GLN A 18 11.02 6.77 -10.33
N GLU A 19 11.54 6.26 -9.21
CA GLU A 19 11.64 4.81 -8.94
C GLU A 19 10.28 4.20 -8.60
N ILE A 20 9.37 4.97 -7.99
CA ILE A 20 8.06 4.49 -7.54
C ILE A 20 7.03 4.87 -8.60
N GLY A 21 6.63 3.91 -9.43
CA GLY A 21 5.70 4.13 -10.53
C GLY A 21 4.45 4.95 -10.13
N LYS A 22 4.02 5.82 -11.06
CA LYS A 22 2.88 6.74 -10.97
C LYS A 22 1.61 6.11 -10.37
N ASN A 23 1.47 6.11 -9.04
CA ASN A 23 0.18 6.04 -8.36
C ASN A 23 0.32 6.61 -6.94
N THR A 24 -0.07 7.87 -6.78
CA THR A 24 -0.43 8.54 -5.52
C THR A 24 0.63 8.58 -4.42
N VAL A 25 1.91 8.67 -4.78
CA VAL A 25 3.01 8.93 -3.82
C VAL A 25 3.62 10.27 -4.12
N PHE A 26 3.70 11.15 -3.12
CA PHE A 26 4.43 12.41 -3.24
C PHE A 26 5.52 12.46 -2.18
N VAL A 27 6.74 12.76 -2.62
CA VAL A 27 7.90 12.99 -1.77
C VAL A 27 8.34 14.42 -2.01
N PHE A 28 8.50 15.17 -0.93
CA PHE A 28 8.99 16.53 -1.01
C PHE A 28 9.84 16.87 0.21
N SER A 29 10.76 17.81 0.03
CA SER A 29 11.63 18.32 1.08
C SER A 29 11.19 19.71 1.50
N GLU A 30 10.82 19.88 2.76
CA GLU A 30 10.52 21.18 3.35
C GLU A 30 11.26 21.31 4.69
N ALA A 31 11.82 22.48 4.98
CA ALA A 31 12.52 22.76 6.25
C ALA A 31 13.55 21.67 6.65
N GLN A 32 14.38 21.23 5.69
CA GLN A 32 15.41 20.19 5.86
C GLN A 32 14.87 18.80 6.28
N SER A 33 13.58 18.55 6.08
CA SER A 33 12.93 17.28 6.39
C SER A 33 12.34 16.65 5.14
N LEU A 34 12.31 15.32 5.10
CA LEU A 34 11.67 14.56 4.03
C LEU A 34 10.27 14.16 4.45
N PHE A 35 9.32 14.26 3.52
CA PHE A 35 7.94 13.85 3.77
C PHE A 35 7.46 12.88 2.71
N LEU A 36 6.65 11.92 3.14
CA LEU A 36 5.87 11.02 2.31
C LEU A 36 4.41 11.36 2.48
N PHE A 37 3.73 11.75 1.41
CA PHE A 37 2.27 11.86 1.41
C PHE A 37 1.65 10.55 0.91
N TRP A 38 0.74 9.99 1.70
CA TRP A 38 0.07 8.72 1.44
C TRP A 38 -1.40 8.77 1.88
N LYS A 39 -2.34 8.58 0.95
CA LYS A 39 -3.80 8.59 1.22
C LYS A 39 -4.25 9.67 2.22
N GLY A 40 -3.89 10.94 1.95
CA GLY A 40 -4.30 12.05 2.81
C GLY A 40 -3.51 12.19 4.12
N LYS A 41 -2.52 11.34 4.38
CA LYS A 41 -1.61 11.45 5.52
C LYS A 41 -0.23 11.90 5.08
N LEU A 42 0.42 12.66 5.94
CA LEU A 42 1.81 13.08 5.78
C LEU A 42 2.68 12.40 6.82
N GLU A 43 3.69 11.67 6.38
CA GLU A 43 4.68 11.01 7.22
C GLU A 43 6.02 11.72 7.10
N LYS A 44 6.63 12.07 8.23
CA LYS A 44 7.93 12.75 8.29
C LYS A 44 9.06 11.74 8.48
N TYR A 45 10.14 11.91 7.73
CA TYR A 45 11.33 11.07 7.79
C TYR A 45 12.56 11.89 8.19
N ALA A 46 13.40 11.29 9.04
CA ALA A 46 14.63 11.90 9.54
C ALA A 46 15.80 11.76 8.56
N SER A 47 15.74 10.79 7.64
CA SER A 47 16.81 10.51 6.68
C SER A 47 16.26 9.98 5.34
N PRO A 48 16.99 10.19 4.22
CA PRO A 48 16.71 9.55 2.94
C PRO A 48 16.68 8.02 3.02
N GLU A 49 17.53 7.42 3.84
CA GLU A 49 17.65 5.97 3.99
C GLU A 49 16.40 5.36 4.61
N ASP A 50 15.82 6.01 5.63
CA ASP A 50 14.58 5.55 6.26
C ASP A 50 13.39 5.68 5.30
N LEU A 51 13.35 6.76 4.52
CA LEU A 51 12.35 6.95 3.49
C LEU A 51 12.48 5.85 2.41
N ARG A 52 13.69 5.58 1.90
CA ARG A 52 13.92 4.49 0.93
C ARG A 52 13.45 3.14 1.46
N LYS A 53 13.78 2.80 2.70
CA LYS A 53 13.28 1.56 3.33
C LYS A 53 11.76 1.49 3.37
N LYS A 54 11.08 2.60 3.71
CA LYS A 54 9.62 2.66 3.69
C LYS A 54 9.08 2.39 2.28
N LEU A 55 9.70 2.97 1.26
CA LEU A 55 9.25 2.86 -0.12
C LEU A 55 9.49 1.47 -0.69
N GLU A 56 10.64 0.85 -0.39
CA GLU A 56 10.90 -0.56 -0.69
C GLU A 56 9.85 -1.47 -0.02
N GLN A 57 9.47 -1.18 1.23
CA GLN A 57 8.40 -1.90 1.91
C GLN A 57 7.06 -1.76 1.17
N LEU A 58 6.71 -0.54 0.74
CA LEU A 58 5.48 -0.26 0.00
C LEU A 58 5.48 -0.94 -1.38
N ASP A 59 6.62 -0.96 -2.09
CA ASP A 59 6.76 -1.69 -3.36
C ASP A 59 6.58 -3.20 -3.17
N ARG A 60 7.17 -3.79 -2.11
CA ARG A 60 6.94 -5.20 -1.77
C ARG A 60 5.46 -5.47 -1.49
N GLN A 61 4.82 -4.63 -0.67
CA GLN A 61 3.39 -4.77 -0.37
C GLN A 61 2.52 -4.65 -1.61
N TYR A 62 2.83 -3.72 -2.52
CA TYR A 62 2.16 -3.61 -3.81
C TYR A 62 2.25 -4.92 -4.60
N ARG A 63 3.46 -5.47 -4.74
CA ARG A 63 3.72 -6.72 -5.47
C ARG A 63 3.05 -7.93 -4.82
N ASP A 64 3.03 -7.98 -3.49
CA ASP A 64 2.41 -9.05 -2.73
C ASP A 64 0.89 -9.07 -2.92
N VAL A 65 0.27 -7.90 -2.89
CA VAL A 65 -1.17 -7.73 -3.19
C VAL A 65 -1.47 -8.02 -4.65
N GLU A 66 -0.63 -7.56 -5.58
CA GLU A 66 -0.75 -7.88 -7.02
C GLU A 66 -0.59 -9.39 -7.27
N SER A 67 0.24 -10.09 -6.50
CA SER A 67 0.42 -11.54 -6.59
C SER A 67 -0.85 -12.30 -6.20
N LEU A 68 -1.60 -11.83 -5.20
CA LEU A 68 -2.91 -12.41 -4.86
C LEU A 68 -3.84 -12.35 -6.06
N TRP A 69 -3.97 -11.18 -6.69
CA TRP A 69 -4.80 -11.03 -7.88
C TRP A 69 -4.38 -11.98 -9.01
N LYS A 70 -3.09 -12.06 -9.30
CA LYS A 70 -2.55 -12.99 -10.32
C LYS A 70 -2.85 -14.46 -9.99
N LYS A 71 -2.87 -14.85 -8.71
CA LYS A 71 -3.20 -16.21 -8.28
C LYS A 71 -4.67 -16.56 -8.43
N MET A 72 -5.57 -15.57 -8.31
CA MET A 72 -7.00 -15.79 -8.54
C MET A 72 -7.30 -16.11 -10.00
N GLY A 73 -6.49 -15.60 -10.95
CA GLY A 73 -6.59 -15.94 -12.36
C GLY A 73 -7.99 -15.64 -12.92
N ASP A 74 -8.60 -16.62 -13.56
CA ASP A 74 -9.96 -16.51 -14.13
C ASP A 74 -11.06 -16.40 -13.05
N ASN A 75 -10.77 -16.71 -11.79
CA ASN A 75 -11.70 -16.56 -10.67
C ASN A 75 -11.65 -15.16 -10.03
N ALA A 76 -10.84 -14.24 -10.58
CA ALA A 76 -10.75 -12.88 -10.09
C ALA A 76 -12.02 -12.09 -10.45
N PRO A 77 -12.70 -11.43 -9.49
CA PRO A 77 -13.86 -10.60 -9.77
C PRO A 77 -13.61 -9.49 -10.80
N GLU A 78 -14.67 -9.15 -11.54
CA GLU A 78 -14.63 -8.06 -12.52
C GLU A 78 -14.52 -6.72 -11.75
N ASN A 79 -13.49 -5.93 -12.05
CA ASN A 79 -13.18 -4.60 -11.46
C ASN A 79 -12.31 -4.57 -10.19
N ILE A 80 -11.32 -5.45 -10.10
CA ILE A 80 -10.27 -5.38 -9.07
C ILE A 80 -9.29 -4.23 -9.33
N LYS A 81 -8.88 -3.53 -8.26
CA LYS A 81 -7.82 -2.50 -8.30
C LYS A 81 -6.91 -2.59 -7.10
N VAL A 82 -5.61 -2.39 -7.30
CA VAL A 82 -4.69 -2.14 -6.18
C VAL A 82 -4.74 -0.66 -5.83
N ILE A 83 -5.07 -0.34 -4.59
CA ILE A 83 -5.22 1.04 -4.10
C ILE A 83 -4.29 1.30 -2.92
N PRO A 84 -3.75 2.53 -2.77
CA PRO A 84 -3.08 2.91 -1.54
C PRO A 84 -4.09 2.91 -0.38
N ASP A 85 -3.65 2.49 0.80
CA ASP A 85 -4.45 2.49 2.02
C ASP A 85 -3.64 2.69 3.30
N ILE A 86 -4.35 2.89 4.42
CA ILE A 86 -3.82 2.86 5.78
C ILE A 86 -4.43 1.67 6.51
N LEU A 87 -3.57 0.80 7.05
CA LEU A 87 -3.95 -0.31 7.92
C LEU A 87 -3.23 -0.14 9.26
N ASP A 88 -3.99 -0.10 10.35
CA ASP A 88 -3.47 0.10 11.73
C ASP A 88 -2.49 1.28 11.85
N GLY A 89 -2.84 2.38 11.18
CA GLY A 89 -2.04 3.60 11.17
C GLY A 89 -0.79 3.57 10.26
N LYS A 90 -0.51 2.45 9.58
CA LYS A 90 0.63 2.28 8.68
C LYS A 90 0.19 2.38 7.22
N SER A 91 0.96 3.13 6.42
CA SER A 91 0.79 3.17 4.96
C SER A 91 1.06 1.81 4.32
N THR A 92 0.13 1.36 3.47
CA THR A 92 0.14 0.08 2.77
C THR A 92 -0.67 0.12 1.46
N TYR A 93 -0.78 -1.02 0.79
CA TYR A 93 -1.66 -1.23 -0.37
C TYR A 93 -2.75 -2.26 -0.03
N ALA A 94 -3.91 -2.08 -0.64
CA ALA A 94 -5.02 -3.02 -0.58
C ALA A 94 -5.47 -3.39 -1.99
N LEU A 95 -5.98 -4.61 -2.15
CA LEU A 95 -6.81 -4.98 -3.29
C LEU A 95 -8.24 -4.55 -2.99
N GLU A 96 -8.78 -3.63 -3.76
CA GLU A 96 -10.18 -3.22 -3.67
C GLU A 96 -10.99 -3.90 -4.77
N MET A 97 -12.15 -4.41 -4.37
CA MET A 97 -13.10 -5.10 -5.22
C MET A 97 -14.53 -4.91 -4.69
N LEU A 98 -15.52 -5.38 -5.44
CA LEU A 98 -16.91 -5.40 -5.03
C LEU A 98 -17.32 -6.83 -4.67
N ASP A 99 -18.11 -6.99 -3.63
CA ASP A 99 -18.77 -8.27 -3.33
C ASP A 99 -20.08 -8.44 -4.16
N GLU A 100 -20.77 -9.58 -3.97
CA GLU A 100 -22.07 -9.90 -4.56
C GLU A 100 -23.16 -8.81 -4.39
N ASN A 101 -23.06 -7.98 -3.36
CA ASN A 101 -24.00 -6.88 -3.08
C ASN A 101 -23.57 -5.56 -3.72
N GLY A 102 -22.41 -5.52 -4.38
CA GLY A 102 -21.80 -4.31 -4.92
C GLY A 102 -21.10 -3.46 -3.85
N ASP A 103 -20.86 -4.02 -2.66
CA ASP A 103 -20.21 -3.33 -1.56
C ASP A 103 -18.68 -3.46 -1.66
N PRO A 104 -17.91 -2.41 -1.29
CA PRO A 104 -16.46 -2.45 -1.40
C PRO A 104 -15.84 -3.38 -0.35
N LEU A 105 -15.01 -4.30 -0.82
CA LEU A 105 -14.18 -5.19 -0.03
C LEU A 105 -12.70 -4.85 -0.27
N GLN A 106 -11.92 -4.73 0.80
CA GLN A 106 -10.49 -4.45 0.73
C GLN A 106 -9.69 -5.62 1.30
N VAL A 107 -8.69 -6.08 0.56
CA VAL A 107 -7.86 -7.24 0.90
C VAL A 107 -6.40 -6.80 1.06
N TYR A 108 -5.77 -7.18 2.15
CA TYR A 108 -4.39 -6.81 2.48
C TYR A 108 -3.52 -8.04 2.59
N MET A 109 -2.29 -7.98 2.08
CA MET A 109 -1.28 -8.96 2.41
C MET A 109 -0.43 -8.46 3.58
N THR A 110 -0.35 -9.24 4.65
CA THR A 110 0.47 -8.96 5.82
C THR A 110 1.37 -10.15 6.15
N GLU A 111 2.32 -9.96 7.06
CA GLU A 111 3.19 -11.06 7.54
C GLU A 111 2.40 -12.16 8.27
N GLU A 112 1.25 -11.82 8.86
CA GLU A 112 0.36 -12.75 9.56
C GLU A 112 -0.57 -13.50 8.60
N GLY A 113 -0.66 -13.05 7.35
CA GLY A 113 -1.55 -13.59 6.33
C GLY A 113 -2.39 -12.51 5.64
N VAL A 114 -3.49 -12.93 5.03
CA VAL A 114 -4.40 -12.08 4.28
C VAL A 114 -5.49 -11.56 5.19
N LEU A 115 -5.61 -10.24 5.29
CA LEU A 115 -6.69 -9.58 6.02
C LEU A 115 -7.75 -9.08 5.05
N LEU A 116 -9.03 -9.17 5.44
CA LEU A 116 -10.15 -8.63 4.68
C LEU A 116 -10.83 -7.56 5.53
N ARG A 117 -11.02 -6.37 4.94
CA ARG A 117 -11.83 -5.29 5.49
C ARG A 117 -13.13 -5.20 4.69
N LEU A 118 -14.25 -5.39 5.39
CA LEU A 118 -15.59 -5.29 4.82
C LEU A 118 -15.97 -3.81 4.59
N SER A 119 -17.04 -3.58 3.84
CA SER A 119 -17.59 -2.24 3.53
C SER A 119 -17.91 -1.41 4.78
N ASN A 120 -18.29 -2.08 5.88
CA ASN A 120 -18.52 -1.45 7.18
C ASN A 120 -17.23 -1.02 7.92
N GLY A 121 -16.06 -1.18 7.30
CA GLY A 121 -14.76 -0.83 7.83
C GLY A 121 -14.16 -1.82 8.82
N LYS A 122 -14.87 -2.91 9.17
CA LYS A 122 -14.36 -3.93 10.09
C LYS A 122 -13.43 -4.89 9.37
N LEU A 123 -12.33 -5.22 10.04
CA LEU A 123 -11.47 -6.34 9.66
C LEU A 123 -12.10 -7.65 10.14
N LEU A 124 -11.89 -8.73 9.40
CA LEU A 124 -12.17 -10.07 9.90
C LEU A 124 -11.28 -10.38 11.11
N ASP A 125 -11.83 -11.13 12.08
CA ASP A 125 -11.18 -11.41 13.35
C ASP A 125 -9.87 -12.22 13.23
N LYS A 126 -9.63 -12.86 12.09
CA LYS A 126 -8.44 -13.69 11.85
C LYS A 126 -7.88 -13.48 10.44
N PRO A 127 -6.55 -13.35 10.30
CA PRO A 127 -5.89 -13.47 9.01
C PRO A 127 -6.18 -14.83 8.37
N LEU A 128 -6.39 -14.82 7.06
CA LEU A 128 -6.55 -16.00 6.23
C LEU A 128 -5.22 -16.37 5.56
N THR A 129 -5.05 -17.62 5.19
CA THR A 129 -4.00 -17.96 4.22
C THR A 129 -4.34 -17.39 2.83
N PRO A 130 -3.35 -17.19 1.94
CA PRO A 130 -3.62 -16.77 0.57
C PRO A 130 -4.60 -17.66 -0.20
N GLN A 131 -4.62 -18.96 0.11
CA GLN A 131 -5.54 -19.92 -0.51
C GLN A 131 -6.96 -19.76 0.01
N GLU A 132 -7.14 -19.69 1.33
CA GLU A 132 -8.45 -19.43 1.94
C GLU A 132 -9.03 -18.09 1.51
N ALA A 133 -8.19 -17.05 1.40
CA ALA A 133 -8.63 -15.76 0.89
C ALA A 133 -9.09 -15.85 -0.56
N THR A 134 -8.33 -16.51 -1.43
CA THR A 134 -8.71 -16.71 -2.84
C THR A 134 -10.05 -17.44 -2.96
N GLN A 135 -10.22 -18.53 -2.20
CA GLN A 135 -11.46 -19.30 -2.21
C GLN A 135 -12.63 -18.46 -1.71
N LYS A 136 -12.47 -17.77 -0.58
CA LYS A 136 -13.51 -16.92 -0.01
C LYS A 136 -13.88 -15.75 -0.92
N ILE A 137 -12.90 -15.18 -1.61
CA ILE A 137 -13.11 -14.09 -2.56
C ILE A 137 -13.87 -14.57 -3.81
N SER A 138 -13.62 -15.79 -4.29
CA SER A 138 -14.37 -16.38 -5.40
C SER A 138 -15.81 -16.78 -5.06
N GLU A 139 -16.15 -16.79 -3.77
CA GLU A 139 -17.51 -17.05 -3.27
C GLU A 139 -18.34 -15.76 -3.13
N PHE A 140 -17.72 -14.58 -3.25
CA PHE A 140 -18.39 -13.28 -3.31
C PHE A 140 -18.68 -12.88 -4.75
#